data_AF-A0AAV4M127-F1
#
_entry.id   AF-A0AAV4M127-F1
#
_cell.length_a   1.000
_cell.length_b   1.000
_cell.length_c   1.000
_cell.angle_alpha   90.00
_cell.angle_beta   90.00
_cell.angle_gamma   90.00
#
_symmetry.space_group_name_H-M   'P 1'
#
loop_
_entity.id
_entity.type
_entity.pdbx_description
1 polymer ?
#
loop_
_entity_poly.entity_id
_entity_poly.type
_entity_poly.pdbx_seq_one_letter_code
_entity_poly.pdbx_strand_id
1 'polypeptide(L)'
;MNGSKESHAGNHTADLLSLYYPKCSGTNCGPYLYPLVYTTGSTFSPKYASTYLSWLVYLADDFRDWLSELSERFDGLNCEGCGHSCGSTGHSKDHGSACQCPSITQCADVLPLFYEYGFTMLDAKKLKDKGNKCSAFHAQLNAFINGQPLYKALSAIDTFLWAIRWEFISKLSAFWTIYVCVILYTFFFLLDTLHLRSHLKLTSSQTIPPLALLTSGTPLPITKLTYIGQ
;
A
#
# COMPACT_ATOMS: atom_id res chain seq x y z
N MET A 1 1.42 19.22 -13.33
CA MET A 1 2.38 18.24 -13.91
C MET A 1 2.11 18.13 -15.41
N ASN A 2 3.15 17.89 -16.21
CA ASN A 2 3.06 17.96 -17.67
C ASN A 2 2.50 16.65 -18.24
N GLY A 3 1.30 16.67 -18.82
CA GLY A 3 0.64 15.47 -19.34
C GLY A 3 1.27 15.00 -20.64
N SER A 4 1.87 13.81 -20.64
CA SER A 4 2.46 13.19 -21.84
C SER A 4 1.39 12.95 -22.92
N LYS A 5 1.62 13.52 -24.10
CA LYS A 5 0.78 13.33 -25.29
C LYS A 5 1.14 12.02 -26.01
N GLU A 6 0.88 10.89 -25.37
CA GLU A 6 0.92 9.60 -26.07
C GLU A 6 -0.38 9.38 -26.85
N SER A 7 -0.23 9.07 -28.14
CA SER A 7 -1.29 8.92 -29.12
C SER A 7 -1.38 7.46 -29.54
N HIS A 8 -2.19 6.68 -28.84
CA HIS A 8 -2.48 5.30 -29.21
C HIS A 8 -3.72 5.26 -30.10
N ALA A 9 -3.48 5.08 -31.40
CA ALA A 9 -4.50 4.71 -32.37
C ALA A 9 -4.55 3.18 -32.46
N GLY A 10 -5.71 2.59 -32.16
CA GLY A 10 -5.93 1.15 -32.19
C GLY A 10 -6.43 0.61 -30.85
N ASN A 11 -7.64 0.07 -30.86
CA ASN A 11 -8.34 -0.63 -29.77
C ASN A 11 -8.26 0.06 -28.40
N HIS A 12 -9.28 0.86 -28.06
CA HIS A 12 -9.33 1.60 -26.78
C HIS A 12 -9.25 0.66 -25.58
N THR A 13 -8.11 0.64 -24.90
CA THR A 13 -8.00 0.13 -23.54
C THR A 13 -8.91 0.95 -22.64
N ALA A 14 -9.77 0.26 -21.90
CA ALA A 14 -10.64 0.89 -20.91
C ALA A 14 -9.78 1.31 -19.71
N ASP A 15 -9.10 2.44 -19.82
CA ASP A 15 -8.26 3.02 -18.77
C ASP A 15 -9.05 4.07 -17.99
N LEU A 16 -8.75 4.27 -16.69
CA LEU A 16 -9.36 5.34 -15.88
C LEU A 16 -9.24 6.73 -16.56
N LEU A 17 -8.15 6.97 -17.30
CA LEU A 17 -7.94 8.20 -18.05
C LEU A 17 -8.97 8.39 -19.19
N SER A 18 -9.53 7.30 -19.74
CA SER A 18 -10.56 7.36 -20.79
C SER A 18 -11.93 7.81 -20.26
N LEU A 19 -12.25 7.47 -19.00
CA LEU A 19 -13.44 7.91 -18.27
C LEU A 19 -13.37 9.38 -17.86
N TYR A 20 -12.16 9.92 -17.66
CA TYR A 20 -11.91 11.34 -17.32
C TYR A 20 -11.70 12.23 -18.55
N TYR A 21 -10.78 11.85 -19.44
CA TYR A 21 -10.42 12.58 -20.65
C TYR A 21 -10.36 11.64 -21.88
N PRO A 22 -11.51 11.38 -22.52
CA PRO A 22 -11.62 10.54 -23.71
C PRO A 22 -10.72 11.00 -24.88
N LYS A 23 -9.65 10.25 -25.19
CA LYS A 23 -8.88 10.36 -26.45
C LYS A 23 -9.52 9.54 -27.59
N CYS A 24 -10.85 9.55 -27.68
CA CYS A 24 -11.64 8.64 -28.51
C CYS A 24 -12.71 9.42 -29.30
N SER A 25 -12.86 9.08 -30.58
CA SER A 25 -13.76 9.76 -31.50
C SER A 25 -15.17 9.13 -31.60
N GLY A 26 -15.41 8.00 -30.93
CA GLY A 26 -16.69 7.29 -30.94
C GLY A 26 -17.73 7.83 -29.96
N THR A 27 -19.00 7.48 -30.20
CA THR A 27 -20.19 7.82 -29.39
C THR A 27 -20.30 7.08 -28.06
N ASN A 28 -19.46 6.07 -27.82
CA ASN A 28 -19.54 5.26 -26.61
C ASN A 28 -18.58 5.74 -25.50
N CYS A 29 -17.89 6.86 -25.73
CA CYS A 29 -16.69 7.24 -24.98
C CYS A 29 -16.71 8.74 -24.66
N GLY A 30 -16.64 9.07 -23.36
CA GLY A 30 -17.02 10.37 -22.82
C GLY A 30 -16.30 10.72 -21.53
N PRO A 31 -16.27 12.02 -21.16
CA PRO A 31 -15.69 12.45 -19.90
C PRO A 31 -16.73 12.27 -18.77
N TYR A 32 -17.00 11.00 -18.44
CA TYR A 32 -18.04 10.58 -17.52
C TYR A 32 -17.72 10.95 -16.07
N LEU A 33 -16.48 10.75 -15.63
CA LEU A 33 -16.07 10.90 -14.23
C LEU A 33 -15.03 12.02 -14.05
N TYR A 34 -15.37 12.96 -13.18
CA TYR A 34 -14.49 14.04 -12.71
C TYR A 34 -14.46 14.03 -11.18
N PRO A 35 -13.32 13.84 -10.51
CA PRO A 35 -13.28 13.82 -9.05
C PRO A 35 -13.53 15.24 -8.50
N LEU A 36 -14.44 15.40 -7.53
CA LEU A 36 -14.76 16.71 -6.93
C LEU A 36 -13.51 17.44 -6.40
N VAL A 37 -12.56 16.67 -5.86
CA VAL A 37 -11.32 17.16 -5.25
C VAL A 37 -10.19 17.39 -6.26
N TYR A 38 -10.44 17.39 -7.57
CA TYR A 38 -9.39 17.55 -8.59
C TYR A 38 -8.58 18.84 -8.43
N THR A 39 -9.26 19.98 -8.24
CA THR A 39 -8.63 21.31 -8.18
C THR A 39 -7.81 21.51 -6.91
N THR A 40 -8.36 21.10 -5.76
CA THR A 40 -7.66 21.13 -4.47
C THR A 40 -6.53 20.12 -4.43
N GLY A 41 -6.78 18.87 -4.84
CA GLY A 41 -5.80 17.80 -4.92
C GLY A 41 -4.62 18.16 -5.82
N SER A 42 -4.85 18.67 -7.04
CA SER A 42 -3.75 19.09 -7.93
C SER A 42 -2.92 20.26 -7.39
N THR A 43 -3.52 21.16 -6.60
CA THR A 43 -2.81 22.29 -5.96
C THR A 43 -1.98 21.84 -4.76
N PHE A 44 -2.51 20.94 -3.93
CA PHE A 44 -1.90 20.53 -2.65
C PHE A 44 -1.05 19.26 -2.73
N SER A 45 -1.26 18.40 -3.73
CA SER A 45 -0.49 17.18 -4.01
C SER A 45 1.04 17.37 -3.94
N PRO A 46 1.67 18.37 -4.62
CA PRO A 46 3.13 18.53 -4.52
C PRO A 46 3.62 18.91 -3.12
N LYS A 47 2.78 19.51 -2.27
CA LYS A 47 3.15 19.91 -0.90
C LYS A 47 2.96 18.80 0.13
N TYR A 48 1.96 17.94 -0.06
CA TYR A 48 1.60 16.86 0.87
C TYR A 48 1.74 15.47 0.25
N ALA A 49 2.65 15.32 -0.73
CA ALA A 49 2.84 14.09 -1.50
C ALA A 49 3.06 12.86 -0.61
N SER A 50 3.82 12.97 0.47
CA SER A 50 4.05 11.88 1.43
C SER A 50 2.77 11.44 2.15
N THR A 51 1.89 12.37 2.52
CA THR A 51 0.62 12.08 3.19
C THR A 51 -0.37 11.45 2.22
N TYR A 52 -0.55 12.02 1.03
CA TYR A 52 -1.40 11.45 0.00
C TYR A 52 -0.93 10.07 -0.46
N LEU A 53 0.38 9.86 -0.58
CA LEU A 53 0.95 8.55 -0.92
C LEU A 53 0.67 7.52 0.18
N SER A 54 0.80 7.90 1.45
CA SER A 54 0.43 7.01 2.56
C SER A 54 -1.05 6.63 2.52
N TRP A 55 -1.95 7.57 2.23
CA TRP A 55 -3.38 7.26 2.11
C TRP A 55 -3.68 6.40 0.89
N LEU A 56 -3.14 6.74 -0.29
CA LEU A 56 -3.32 5.98 -1.53
C LEU A 56 -2.87 4.53 -1.37
N VAL A 57 -1.77 4.30 -0.63
CA VAL A 57 -1.28 2.97 -0.25
C VAL A 57 -2.29 2.15 0.56
N TYR A 58 -2.92 2.75 1.57
CA TYR A 58 -3.90 2.04 2.41
C TYR A 58 -5.24 1.85 1.68
N LEU A 59 -5.66 2.81 0.86
CA LEU A 59 -6.93 2.80 0.14
C LEU A 59 -6.83 2.11 -1.24
N ALA A 60 -5.67 1.55 -1.63
CA ALA A 60 -5.49 0.97 -2.97
C ALA A 60 -6.41 -0.25 -3.20
N ASP A 61 -6.41 -1.20 -2.27
CA ASP A 61 -7.31 -2.37 -2.32
C ASP A 61 -8.77 -1.94 -2.19
N ASP A 62 -9.09 -1.11 -1.19
CA ASP A 62 -10.43 -0.58 -0.98
C ASP A 62 -10.96 0.08 -2.26
N PHE A 63 -10.14 0.84 -2.99
CA PHE A 63 -10.55 1.57 -4.20
C PHE A 63 -11.08 0.65 -5.32
N ARG A 64 -10.55 -0.57 -5.45
CA ARG A 64 -11.10 -1.58 -6.37
C ARG A 64 -12.51 -1.98 -5.95
N ASP A 65 -12.72 -2.14 -4.65
CA ASP A 65 -13.98 -2.60 -4.08
C ASP A 65 -15.04 -1.47 -4.10
N TRP A 66 -14.65 -0.22 -3.82
CA TRP A 66 -15.48 0.99 -4.04
C TRP A 66 -15.91 1.16 -5.50
N LEU A 67 -15.04 0.89 -6.48
CA LEU A 67 -15.40 0.94 -7.90
C LEU A 67 -16.36 -0.20 -8.30
N SER A 68 -16.21 -1.37 -7.69
CA SER A 68 -17.08 -2.53 -7.91
C SER A 68 -18.48 -2.25 -7.33
N GLU A 69 -18.54 -1.71 -6.11
CA GLU A 69 -19.80 -1.28 -5.47
C GLU A 69 -20.46 -0.13 -6.25
N LEU A 70 -19.69 0.84 -6.75
CA LEU A 70 -20.21 1.88 -7.65
C LEU A 70 -20.85 1.29 -8.91
N SER A 71 -20.26 0.24 -9.50
CA SER A 71 -20.83 -0.45 -10.66
C SER A 71 -22.12 -1.19 -10.30
N GLU A 72 -22.14 -1.91 -9.18
CA GLU A 72 -23.33 -2.66 -8.71
C GLU A 72 -24.48 -1.72 -8.34
N ARG A 73 -24.20 -0.63 -7.62
CA ARG A 73 -25.20 0.41 -7.31
C ARG A 73 -25.67 1.15 -8.56
N PHE A 74 -24.79 1.37 -9.53
CA PHE A 74 -25.18 1.96 -10.81
C PHE A 74 -26.16 1.06 -11.55
N ASP A 75 -25.93 -0.26 -11.58
CA ASP A 75 -26.83 -1.22 -12.21
C ASP A 75 -28.20 -1.29 -11.52
N GLY A 76 -28.19 -1.24 -10.18
CA GLY A 76 -29.39 -1.23 -9.35
C GLY A 76 -30.19 0.08 -9.33
N LEU A 77 -29.76 1.13 -10.05
CA LEU A 77 -30.58 2.33 -10.21
C LEU A 77 -31.84 2.03 -11.04
N ASN A 78 -32.95 2.66 -10.68
CA ASN A 78 -34.08 2.74 -11.61
C ASN A 78 -33.76 3.79 -12.69
N CYS A 79 -34.16 3.56 -13.93
CA CYS A 79 -34.15 4.59 -14.97
C CYS A 79 -35.37 5.50 -14.84
N GLU A 80 -35.45 6.26 -13.75
CA GLU A 80 -36.51 7.24 -13.50
C GLU A 80 -36.06 8.66 -13.87
N GLY A 81 -37.02 9.58 -13.99
CA GLY A 81 -36.74 11.01 -14.21
C GLY A 81 -36.06 11.41 -15.52
N CYS A 82 -35.67 10.46 -16.39
CA CYS A 82 -35.22 10.82 -17.73
C CYS A 82 -36.36 11.52 -18.49
N GLY A 83 -36.09 12.74 -18.95
CA GLY A 83 -37.13 13.65 -19.46
C GLY A 83 -37.89 13.12 -20.68
N HIS A 84 -38.83 13.91 -21.21
CA HIS A 84 -39.87 13.59 -22.23
C HIS A 84 -39.57 12.61 -23.39
N SER A 85 -38.31 12.25 -23.65
CA SER A 85 -37.88 11.22 -24.60
C SER A 85 -37.77 9.80 -24.03
N CYS A 86 -37.82 9.59 -22.70
CA CYS A 86 -37.96 8.23 -22.16
C CYS A 86 -39.40 7.76 -22.38
N GLY A 87 -39.60 6.98 -23.44
CA GLY A 87 -40.90 6.41 -23.78
C GLY A 87 -41.43 5.54 -22.62
N SER A 88 -42.75 5.56 -22.42
CA SER A 88 -43.45 4.94 -21.28
C SER A 88 -43.39 3.40 -21.21
N THR A 89 -42.46 2.79 -21.93
CA THR A 89 -42.25 1.35 -22.08
C THR A 89 -40.92 0.94 -21.47
N GLY A 90 -40.89 0.83 -20.14
CA GLY A 90 -39.82 0.12 -19.41
C GLY A 90 -38.89 1.01 -18.60
N HIS A 91 -39.33 1.38 -17.39
CA HIS A 91 -38.40 1.60 -16.27
C HIS A 91 -37.82 0.23 -15.90
N SER A 92 -36.71 -0.15 -16.55
CA SER A 92 -35.96 -1.33 -16.15
C SER A 92 -35.23 -1.06 -14.83
N LYS A 93 -35.07 -2.12 -14.03
CA LYS A 93 -34.22 -2.15 -12.82
C LYS A 93 -32.75 -2.50 -13.14
N ASP A 94 -32.38 -2.35 -14.41
CA ASP A 94 -31.05 -2.61 -14.93
C ASP A 94 -30.65 -1.36 -15.74
N HIS A 95 -29.96 -0.46 -15.06
CA HIS A 95 -29.53 0.81 -15.62
C HIS A 95 -28.24 0.66 -16.46
N GLY A 96 -27.48 -0.43 -16.27
CA GLY A 96 -26.30 -0.79 -17.07
C GLY A 96 -26.62 -1.29 -18.47
N SER A 97 -27.68 -2.09 -18.63
CA SER A 97 -28.03 -2.74 -19.91
C SER A 97 -29.27 -2.14 -20.57
N ALA A 98 -30.32 -1.83 -19.80
CA ALA A 98 -31.66 -1.61 -20.32
C ALA A 98 -32.13 -0.14 -20.26
N CYS A 99 -31.29 0.78 -19.77
CA CYS A 99 -31.63 2.19 -19.69
C CYS A 99 -31.73 2.87 -21.06
N GLN A 100 -32.89 3.46 -21.35
CA GLN A 100 -33.18 4.10 -22.65
C GLN A 100 -33.00 5.64 -22.64
N CYS A 101 -32.45 6.24 -21.59
CA CYS A 101 -32.30 7.70 -21.55
C CYS A 101 -31.30 8.20 -22.62
N PRO A 102 -31.55 9.37 -23.26
CA PRO A 102 -30.83 9.75 -24.48
C PRO A 102 -29.36 10.12 -24.22
N SER A 103 -29.05 10.48 -22.98
CA SER A 103 -27.69 10.66 -22.48
C SER A 103 -27.66 10.48 -20.96
N ILE A 104 -26.50 10.07 -20.44
CA ILE A 104 -26.26 9.87 -18.99
C ILE A 104 -26.57 11.12 -18.15
N THR A 105 -26.43 12.31 -18.72
CA THR A 105 -26.70 13.60 -18.06
C THR A 105 -28.19 13.92 -17.90
N GLN A 106 -29.07 13.14 -18.55
CA GLN A 106 -30.52 13.31 -18.49
C GLN A 106 -31.20 12.30 -17.56
N CYS A 107 -30.52 11.23 -17.14
CA CYS A 107 -31.00 10.33 -16.09
C CYS A 107 -30.78 11.01 -14.73
N ALA A 108 -31.85 11.17 -13.94
CA ALA A 108 -31.83 11.97 -12.71
C ALA A 108 -31.00 11.29 -11.59
N ASP A 109 -31.08 9.96 -11.53
CA ASP A 109 -30.55 9.15 -10.42
C ASP A 109 -29.02 8.96 -10.48
N VAL A 110 -28.40 9.18 -11.64
CA VAL A 110 -26.94 9.03 -11.83
C VAL A 110 -26.15 10.10 -11.09
N LEU A 111 -26.62 11.35 -11.10
CA LEU A 111 -25.86 12.46 -10.53
C LEU A 111 -25.75 12.38 -8.99
N PRO A 112 -26.81 12.06 -8.22
CA PRO A 112 -26.70 11.75 -6.79
C PRO A 112 -25.71 10.63 -6.49
N LEU A 113 -25.76 9.51 -7.22
CA LEU A 113 -24.83 8.39 -7.03
C LEU A 113 -23.37 8.81 -7.26
N PHE A 114 -23.11 9.59 -8.32
CA PHE A 114 -21.76 10.10 -8.58
C PHE A 114 -21.27 10.99 -7.44
N TYR A 115 -22.12 11.88 -6.89
CA TYR A 115 -21.76 12.72 -5.76
C TYR A 115 -21.49 11.93 -4.47
N GLU A 116 -22.23 10.84 -4.20
CA GLU A 116 -21.98 9.96 -3.06
C GLU A 116 -20.56 9.36 -3.11
N TYR A 117 -20.11 8.94 -4.29
CA TYR A 117 -18.77 8.39 -4.53
C TYR A 117 -17.69 9.45 -4.84
N GLY A 118 -17.99 10.74 -4.67
CA GLY A 118 -17.00 11.83 -4.82
C GLY A 118 -16.68 12.23 -6.27
N PHE A 119 -17.54 11.85 -7.23
CA PHE A 119 -17.45 12.21 -8.65
C PHE A 119 -18.54 13.19 -9.09
N THR A 120 -18.26 13.88 -10.18
CA THR A 120 -19.22 14.70 -10.93
C THR A 120 -18.92 14.56 -12.43
N MET A 121 -19.77 15.10 -13.30
CA MET A 121 -19.57 15.02 -14.75
C MET A 121 -18.76 16.23 -15.23
N LEU A 122 -17.59 16.01 -15.87
CA LEU A 122 -16.68 17.08 -16.30
C LEU A 122 -17.36 18.09 -17.24
N ASP A 123 -18.15 17.59 -18.19
CA ASP A 123 -18.83 18.42 -19.18
C ASP A 123 -20.15 17.78 -19.60
N ALA A 124 -21.20 18.09 -18.83
CA ALA A 124 -22.55 17.60 -19.08
C ALA A 124 -23.09 18.03 -20.46
N LYS A 125 -22.61 19.14 -21.03
CA LYS A 125 -23.00 19.59 -22.36
C LYS A 125 -22.38 18.68 -23.43
N LYS A 126 -21.06 18.44 -23.39
CA LYS A 126 -20.40 17.50 -24.33
C LYS A 126 -20.95 16.07 -24.24
N LEU A 127 -21.29 15.60 -23.04
CA LEU A 127 -21.91 14.28 -22.84
C LEU A 127 -23.32 14.19 -23.47
N LYS A 128 -24.11 15.26 -23.33
CA LYS A 128 -25.44 15.38 -23.96
C LYS A 128 -25.35 15.50 -25.48
N ASP A 129 -24.49 16.40 -25.97
CA ASP A 129 -24.35 16.69 -27.41
C ASP A 129 -23.81 15.47 -28.20
N LYS A 130 -23.06 14.58 -27.57
CA LYS A 130 -22.61 13.29 -28.16
C LYS A 130 -23.64 12.15 -28.07
N GLY A 131 -24.68 12.27 -27.24
CA GLY A 131 -25.65 11.19 -27.00
C GLY A 131 -25.08 9.99 -26.23
N ASN A 132 -24.13 10.23 -25.31
CA ASN A 132 -23.46 9.16 -24.56
C ASN A 132 -24.42 8.51 -23.55
N LYS A 133 -24.81 7.25 -23.80
CA LYS A 133 -25.78 6.49 -22.99
C LYS A 133 -25.18 5.93 -21.69
N CYS A 134 -26.05 5.64 -20.70
CA CYS A 134 -25.68 4.96 -19.46
C CYS A 134 -24.99 3.62 -19.68
N SER A 135 -25.45 2.83 -20.64
CA SER A 135 -24.85 1.53 -20.98
C SER A 135 -23.44 1.62 -21.58
N ALA A 136 -23.12 2.74 -22.24
CA ALA A 136 -21.76 2.98 -22.72
C ALA A 136 -20.79 3.31 -21.58
N PHE A 137 -21.26 4.03 -20.55
CA PHE A 137 -20.49 4.24 -19.32
C PHE A 137 -20.29 2.94 -18.55
N HIS A 138 -21.36 2.17 -18.31
CA HIS A 138 -21.27 0.89 -17.61
C HIS A 138 -20.29 -0.08 -18.27
N ALA A 139 -20.42 -0.27 -19.59
CA ALA A 139 -19.50 -1.13 -20.33
C ALA A 139 -18.03 -0.68 -20.21
N GLN A 140 -17.75 0.63 -20.15
CA GLN A 140 -16.40 1.14 -19.93
C GLN A 140 -15.90 0.96 -18.49
N LEU A 141 -16.75 1.21 -17.49
CA LEU A 141 -16.43 1.01 -16.08
C LEU A 141 -16.13 -0.47 -15.80
N ASN A 142 -17.01 -1.36 -16.25
CA ASN A 142 -16.88 -2.81 -16.07
C ASN A 142 -15.67 -3.39 -16.83
N ALA A 143 -15.32 -2.82 -18.00
CA ALA A 143 -14.10 -3.16 -18.73
C ALA A 143 -12.81 -2.63 -18.08
N PHE A 144 -12.87 -1.55 -17.29
CA PHE A 144 -11.74 -1.08 -16.48
C PHE A 144 -11.55 -1.93 -15.22
N ILE A 145 -12.65 -2.25 -14.51
CA ILE A 145 -12.63 -3.06 -13.27
C ILE A 145 -12.10 -4.47 -13.54
N ASN A 146 -12.64 -5.16 -14.54
CA ASN A 146 -12.16 -6.48 -14.97
C ASN A 146 -10.91 -6.42 -15.87
N GLY A 147 -10.43 -5.20 -16.16
CA GLY A 147 -9.34 -4.96 -17.08
C GLY A 147 -7.97 -5.10 -16.43
N GLN A 148 -6.96 -5.42 -17.24
CA GLN A 148 -5.56 -5.30 -16.82
C GLN A 148 -5.14 -3.89 -16.34
N PRO A 149 -5.72 -2.75 -16.77
CA PRO A 149 -5.26 -1.43 -16.31
C PRO A 149 -5.35 -1.22 -14.80
N LEU A 150 -6.47 -1.60 -14.17
CA LEU A 150 -6.64 -1.49 -12.72
C LEU A 150 -5.66 -2.42 -11.98
N TYR A 151 -5.59 -3.69 -12.39
CA TYR A 151 -4.64 -4.66 -11.82
C TYR A 151 -3.17 -4.19 -11.92
N LYS A 152 -2.76 -3.62 -13.07
CA LYS A 152 -1.41 -3.07 -13.24
C LYS A 152 -1.13 -1.87 -12.36
N ALA A 153 -2.12 -1.00 -12.16
CA ALA A 153 -1.98 0.16 -11.26
C ALA A 153 -1.81 -0.29 -9.80
N LEU A 154 -2.62 -1.25 -9.33
CA LEU A 154 -2.52 -1.82 -7.99
C LEU A 154 -1.19 -2.57 -7.79
N SER A 155 -0.82 -3.43 -8.73
CA SER A 155 0.45 -4.18 -8.69
C SER A 155 1.69 -3.27 -8.70
N ALA A 156 1.62 -2.09 -9.33
CA ALA A 156 2.68 -1.09 -9.26
C ALA A 156 2.80 -0.45 -7.85
N ILE A 157 1.68 -0.25 -7.15
CA ILE A 157 1.65 0.22 -5.75
C ILE A 157 2.24 -0.86 -4.83
N ASP A 158 1.86 -2.13 -5.01
CA ASP A 158 2.43 -3.26 -4.27
C ASP A 158 3.95 -3.38 -4.47
N THR A 159 4.41 -3.25 -5.71
CA THR A 159 5.84 -3.30 -6.04
C THR A 159 6.61 -2.16 -5.37
N PHE A 160 6.04 -0.96 -5.35
CA PHE A 160 6.60 0.20 -4.66
C PHE A 160 6.65 -0.01 -3.14
N LEU A 161 5.59 -0.56 -2.55
CA LEU A 161 5.53 -0.89 -1.12
C LEU A 161 6.51 -1.98 -0.73
N TRP A 162 6.65 -3.01 -1.56
CA TRP A 162 7.60 -4.10 -1.36
C TRP A 162 9.04 -3.56 -1.37
N ALA A 163 9.38 -2.67 -2.30
CA ALA A 163 10.70 -2.04 -2.35
C ALA A 163 11.01 -1.22 -1.08
N ILE A 164 10.03 -0.46 -0.55
CA ILE A 164 10.21 0.28 0.72
C ILE A 164 10.34 -0.68 1.91
N ARG A 165 9.50 -1.72 1.99
CA ARG A 165 9.54 -2.72 3.06
C ARG A 165 10.84 -3.52 3.05
N TRP A 166 11.39 -3.83 1.88
CA TRP A 166 12.65 -4.56 1.73
C TRP A 166 13.81 -3.84 2.44
N GLU A 167 13.96 -2.53 2.24
CA GLU A 167 14.98 -1.71 2.91
C GLU A 167 14.87 -1.75 4.44
N PHE A 168 13.65 -1.72 4.97
CA PHE A 168 13.41 -1.79 6.41
C PHE A 168 13.67 -3.20 6.97
N ILE A 169 13.16 -4.24 6.32
CA ILE A 169 13.34 -5.65 6.71
C ILE A 169 14.83 -6.03 6.68
N SER A 170 15.56 -5.62 5.65
CA SER A 170 17.00 -5.85 5.51
C SER A 170 17.79 -5.21 6.67
N LYS A 171 17.53 -3.94 6.97
CA LYS A 171 18.20 -3.21 8.07
C LYS A 171 17.84 -3.77 9.45
N LEU A 172 16.58 -4.14 9.66
CA LEU A 172 16.14 -4.77 10.90
C LEU A 172 16.77 -6.16 11.09
N SER A 173 16.83 -6.97 10.04
CA SER A 173 17.50 -8.29 10.04
C SER A 173 19.00 -8.16 10.33
N ALA A 174 19.67 -7.19 9.71
CA ALA A 174 21.08 -6.88 10.00
C ALA A 174 21.31 -6.45 11.46
N PHE A 175 20.41 -5.63 12.02
CA PHE A 175 20.47 -5.24 13.43
C PHE A 175 20.32 -6.44 14.37
N TRP A 176 19.33 -7.32 14.14
CA TRP A 176 19.14 -8.53 14.96
C TRP A 176 20.29 -9.52 14.84
N THR A 177 20.85 -9.73 13.65
CA THR A 177 22.01 -10.61 13.47
C THR A 177 23.25 -10.08 14.18
N ILE A 178 23.54 -8.77 14.09
CA ILE A 178 24.63 -8.15 14.87
C ILE A 178 24.40 -8.30 16.38
N TYR A 179 23.17 -8.06 16.86
CA TYR A 179 22.82 -8.20 18.28
C TYR A 179 23.05 -9.62 18.80
N VAL A 180 22.59 -10.64 18.07
CA VAL A 180 22.81 -12.06 18.41
C VAL A 180 24.30 -12.41 18.39
N CYS A 181 25.07 -11.93 17.39
CA CYS A 181 26.51 -12.14 17.33
C CYS A 181 27.26 -11.55 18.54
N VAL A 182 26.89 -10.36 19.03
CA VAL A 182 27.50 -9.75 20.22
C VAL A 182 27.18 -10.54 21.49
N ILE A 183 25.96 -11.05 21.64
CA ILE A 183 25.58 -11.92 22.76
C ILE A 183 26.41 -13.21 22.74
N LEU A 184 26.51 -13.87 21.58
CA LEU A 184 27.31 -15.09 21.42
C LEU A 184 28.80 -14.83 21.72
N TYR A 185 29.38 -13.77 21.15
CA TYR A 185 30.76 -13.38 21.43
C TYR A 185 31.02 -13.16 22.93
N THR A 186 30.12 -12.47 23.62
CA THR A 186 30.22 -12.23 25.07
C THR A 186 30.10 -13.53 25.85
N PHE A 187 29.23 -14.46 25.43
CA PHE A 187 29.10 -15.79 26.04
C PHE A 187 30.36 -16.64 25.87
N PHE A 188 30.93 -16.70 24.65
CA PHE A 188 32.19 -17.39 24.40
C PHE A 188 33.34 -16.78 25.23
N PHE A 189 33.46 -15.45 25.27
CA PHE A 189 34.46 -14.78 26.10
C PHE A 189 34.32 -15.09 27.60
N LEU A 190 33.09 -15.14 28.14
CA LEU A 190 32.86 -15.60 29.51
C LEU A 190 33.24 -17.08 29.69
N LEU A 191 32.91 -17.94 28.74
CA LEU A 191 33.22 -19.37 28.81
C LEU A 191 34.74 -19.61 28.81
N ASP A 192 35.48 -18.96 27.90
CA ASP A 192 36.94 -19.04 27.81
C ASP A 192 37.63 -18.47 29.05
N THR A 193 37.19 -17.32 29.55
CA THR A 193 37.77 -16.72 30.77
C THR A 193 37.49 -17.58 32.01
N LEU A 194 36.31 -18.22 32.11
CA LEU A 194 36.03 -19.21 33.16
C LEU A 194 36.87 -20.47 32.98
N HIS A 195 37.07 -20.95 31.74
CA HIS A 195 37.86 -22.14 31.43
C HIS A 195 39.35 -21.95 31.78
N LEU A 196 39.98 -20.86 31.34
CA LEU A 196 41.35 -20.51 31.74
C LEU A 196 41.48 -20.34 33.27
N ARG A 197 40.51 -19.67 33.92
CA ARG A 197 40.54 -19.49 35.37
C ARG A 197 40.39 -20.81 36.14
N SER A 198 39.66 -21.78 35.58
CA SER A 198 39.56 -23.14 36.12
C SER A 198 40.93 -23.83 36.10
N HIS A 199 41.62 -23.82 34.96
CA HIS A 199 42.97 -24.40 34.84
C HIS A 199 43.98 -23.72 35.78
N LEU A 200 43.98 -22.39 35.87
CA LEU A 200 44.84 -21.63 36.79
C LEU A 200 44.59 -21.94 38.27
N LYS A 201 43.32 -22.12 38.67
CA LYS A 201 42.99 -22.53 40.04
C LYS A 201 43.43 -23.96 40.32
N LEU A 202 43.27 -24.88 39.37
CA LEU A 202 43.65 -26.28 39.55
C LEU A 202 45.17 -26.45 39.68
N THR A 203 45.96 -25.78 38.84
CA THR A 203 47.43 -25.79 38.97
C THR A 203 47.90 -25.07 40.24
N SER A 204 47.29 -23.93 40.61
CA SER A 204 47.57 -23.28 41.90
C SER A 204 47.19 -24.15 43.11
N SER A 205 46.18 -25.01 43.00
CA SER A 205 45.82 -25.92 44.10
C SER A 205 46.83 -27.06 44.28
N GLN A 206 47.64 -27.37 43.27
CA GLN A 206 48.73 -28.35 43.35
C GLN A 206 50.01 -27.76 43.98
N THR A 207 50.09 -26.44 44.17
CA THR A 207 51.20 -25.78 44.89
C THR A 207 50.90 -25.55 46.37
N ILE A 208 49.88 -26.21 46.94
CA ILE A 208 49.80 -26.43 48.38
C ILE A 208 50.72 -27.62 48.70
N PRO A 209 51.91 -27.42 49.29
CA PRO A 209 52.74 -28.56 49.68
C PRO A 209 51.97 -29.38 50.73
N PRO A 210 51.94 -30.72 50.65
CA PRO A 210 51.20 -31.55 51.61
C PRO A 210 51.65 -31.35 53.07
N LEU A 211 52.88 -30.85 53.28
CA LEU A 211 53.39 -30.38 54.57
C LEU A 211 52.54 -29.26 55.21
N ALA A 212 51.90 -28.39 54.41
CA ALA A 212 51.08 -27.28 54.91
C ALA A 212 49.78 -27.74 55.58
N LEU A 213 49.27 -28.94 55.25
CA LEU A 213 48.15 -29.55 55.96
C LEU A 213 48.59 -30.29 57.23
N LEU A 214 49.80 -30.87 57.22
CA LEU A 214 50.39 -31.58 58.36
C LEU A 214 50.94 -30.66 59.47
N THR A 215 51.17 -29.37 59.18
CA THR A 215 51.59 -28.37 60.19
C THR A 215 50.42 -27.75 60.98
N SER A 216 49.20 -28.30 60.87
CA SER A 216 48.02 -27.93 61.66
C SER A 216 48.10 -28.46 63.10
N GLY A 217 49.16 -28.07 63.83
CA GLY A 217 49.39 -28.49 65.22
C GLY A 217 50.51 -27.76 65.95
N THR A 218 51.42 -27.07 65.26
CA THR A 218 52.56 -26.36 65.89
C THR A 218 52.62 -24.90 65.44
N PRO A 219 52.39 -23.92 66.34
CA PRO A 219 52.56 -22.50 66.00
C PRO A 219 54.05 -22.16 65.86
N LEU A 220 54.48 -21.78 64.66
CA LEU A 220 55.82 -21.22 64.45
C LEU A 220 55.86 -19.73 64.88
N PRO A 221 56.96 -19.25 65.49
CA PRO A 221 57.05 -17.90 66.02
C PRO A 221 57.13 -16.83 64.91
N ILE A 222 56.46 -15.70 65.15
CA ILE A 222 56.42 -14.55 64.24
C ILE A 222 57.79 -13.85 64.20
N THR A 223 58.65 -14.29 63.28
CA THR A 223 59.87 -13.55 62.91
C THR A 223 60.21 -13.76 61.44
N LYS A 224 60.37 -12.64 60.71
CA LYS A 224 60.79 -12.54 59.30
C LYS A 224 59.81 -13.06 58.24
N LEU A 225 58.82 -12.22 57.92
CA LEU A 225 58.40 -12.01 56.53
C LEU A 225 58.76 -10.58 56.15
N THR A 226 59.94 -10.42 55.55
CA THR A 226 60.43 -9.18 54.94
C THR A 226 61.09 -9.59 53.62
N TYR A 227 60.72 -8.93 52.50
CA TYR A 227 61.05 -9.31 51.10
C TYR A 227 60.37 -10.61 50.60
N ILE A 228 59.95 -10.79 49.34
CA ILE A 228 60.03 -10.04 48.04
C ILE A 228 58.62 -10.13 47.35
N GLY A 229 58.14 -9.30 46.42
CA GLY A 229 58.54 -8.00 45.83
C GLY A 229 57.36 -7.01 45.92
N GLN A 230 57.07 -6.04 45.03
CA GLN A 230 57.62 -5.58 43.72
C GLN A 230 57.42 -6.46 42.49
#